data_AF-A0A1F9CWR6-F1
#
_entry.id   AF-A0A1F9CWR6-F1
#
_cell.length_a   1.000
_cell.length_b   1.000
_cell.length_c   1.000
_cell.angle_alpha   90.00
_cell.angle_beta   90.00
_cell.angle_gamma   90.00
#
_symmetry.space_group_name_H-M   'P 1'
#
loop_
_entity.id
_entity.type
_entity.pdbx_description
1 polymer ?
#
loop_
_entity_poly.entity_id
_entity_poly.type
_entity_poly.pdbx_seq_one_letter_code
_entity_poly.pdbx_strand_id
1 'polypeptide(L)'
;MDKLRILKEFERLAFGDTLETDEIRLYLLLLAYCREAKGGEITYRTVKDALGEGFSPARFKQACLRLSSNNLIKVVSPPLNRITVGDFSLVYRIFPYAKKQR
;
A
#
# COMPACT_ATOMS: atom_id res chain seq x y z
N MET A 1 1.57 11.55 -12.59
CA MET A 1 2.42 10.37 -12.29
C MET A 1 2.00 9.27 -13.25
N ASP A 2 2.95 8.60 -13.92
CA ASP A 2 2.63 7.53 -14.87
C ASP A 2 2.35 6.22 -14.11
N LYS A 3 1.07 5.92 -13.90
CA LYS A 3 0.62 4.70 -13.19
C LYS A 3 0.99 3.43 -13.96
N LEU A 4 1.05 3.47 -15.30
CA LEU A 4 1.43 2.30 -16.12
C LEU A 4 2.89 1.93 -15.93
N ARG A 5 3.78 2.93 -15.85
CA ARG A 5 5.19 2.70 -15.54
C ARG A 5 5.37 2.07 -14.16
N ILE A 6 4.65 2.55 -13.15
CA ILE A 6 4.70 2.00 -11.79
C ILE A 6 4.18 0.56 -11.74
N LEU A 7 3.11 0.26 -12.47
CA LEU A 7 2.57 -1.10 -12.57
C LEU A 7 3.59 -2.07 -13.19
N LYS A 8 4.28 -1.69 -14.27
CA LYS A 8 5.34 -2.53 -14.88
C LYS A 8 6.51 -2.80 -13.93
N GLU A 9 6.89 -1.82 -13.11
CA GLU A 9 7.93 -2.00 -12.10
C GLU A 9 7.45 -2.90 -10.95
N PHE A 10 6.21 -2.72 -10.52
CA PHE A 10 5.57 -3.51 -9.48
C PHE A 10 5.38 -4.98 -9.88
N GLU A 11 5.03 -5.25 -11.13
CA GLU A 11 4.87 -6.60 -11.69
C GLU A 11 6.12 -7.47 -11.45
N ARG A 12 7.31 -6.90 -11.62
CA ARG A 12 8.59 -7.61 -11.37
C ARG A 12 8.78 -8.02 -9.91
N LEU A 13 8.20 -7.31 -8.96
CA LEU A 13 8.29 -7.61 -7.52
C LEU A 13 7.22 -8.61 -7.08
N ALA A 14 6.01 -8.47 -7.62
CA ALA A 14 4.92 -9.40 -7.37
C ALA A 14 5.28 -10.82 -7.87
N PHE A 15 5.95 -10.93 -9.02
CA PHE A 15 6.42 -12.20 -9.56
C PHE A 15 7.79 -12.66 -9.03
N GLY A 16 8.46 -11.85 -8.22
CA GLY A 16 9.73 -12.20 -7.57
C GLY A 16 9.56 -12.80 -6.17
N ASP A 17 8.38 -13.33 -5.83
CA ASP A 17 8.01 -13.89 -4.52
C ASP A 17 8.26 -12.98 -3.31
N THR A 18 8.37 -11.67 -3.52
CA THR A 18 8.70 -10.73 -2.42
C THR A 18 7.45 -10.25 -1.68
N LEU A 19 6.28 -10.28 -2.35
CA LEU A 19 5.00 -9.80 -1.86
C LEU A 19 3.96 -10.92 -1.87
N GLU A 20 3.08 -10.95 -0.87
CA GLU A 20 1.94 -11.86 -0.86
C GLU A 20 0.69 -11.15 -1.41
N THR A 21 -0.40 -11.92 -1.54
CA THR A 21 -1.65 -11.44 -2.14
C THR A 21 -2.19 -10.19 -1.46
N ASP A 22 -2.04 -10.06 -0.14
CA ASP A 22 -2.56 -8.91 0.62
C ASP A 22 -1.78 -7.63 0.32
N GLU A 23 -0.45 -7.69 0.28
CA GLU A 23 0.39 -6.55 -0.11
C GLU A 23 0.07 -6.13 -1.54
N ILE A 24 -0.10 -7.09 -2.44
CA ILE A 24 -0.39 -6.82 -3.84
C ILE A 24 -1.73 -6.10 -3.97
N ARG A 25 -2.78 -6.64 -3.37
CA ARG A 25 -4.12 -6.06 -3.42
C ARG A 25 -4.15 -4.67 -2.78
N LEU A 26 -3.50 -4.50 -1.64
CA LEU A 26 -3.43 -3.20 -0.97
C LEU A 26 -2.65 -2.18 -1.82
N TYR A 27 -1.51 -2.55 -2.38
CA TYR A 27 -0.70 -1.65 -3.21
C TYR A 27 -1.47 -1.16 -4.45
N LEU A 28 -2.14 -2.07 -5.15
CA LEU A 28 -2.97 -1.74 -6.31
C LEU A 28 -4.11 -0.79 -5.94
N LEU A 29 -4.76 -1.01 -4.78
CA LEU A 29 -5.79 -0.13 -4.28
C LEU A 29 -5.26 1.28 -3.99
N LEU A 30 -4.13 1.39 -3.27
CA LEU A 30 -3.50 2.67 -2.99
C LEU A 30 -3.09 3.38 -4.30
N LEU A 31 -2.56 2.64 -5.27
CA LEU A 31 -2.18 3.20 -6.57
C LEU A 31 -3.40 3.74 -7.36
N ALA A 32 -4.53 3.05 -7.27
CA ALA A 32 -5.79 3.51 -7.85
C ALA A 32 -6.27 4.81 -7.18
N TYR A 33 -6.24 4.87 -5.85
CA TYR A 33 -6.72 6.01 -5.05
C TYR A 33 -5.73 7.18 -4.93
N CYS A 34 -4.49 7.02 -5.37
CA CYS A 34 -3.51 8.10 -5.43
C CYS A 34 -3.98 9.20 -6.40
N ARG A 35 -4.24 10.40 -5.87
CA ARG A 35 -4.72 11.57 -6.63
C ARG A 35 -3.62 12.61 -6.91
N GLU A 36 -2.72 12.85 -5.96
CA GLU A 36 -1.66 13.87 -6.08
C GLU A 36 -0.30 13.27 -6.42
N ALA A 37 0.72 14.13 -6.55
CA ALA A 37 2.11 13.82 -6.91
C ALA A 37 2.77 12.82 -5.94
N LYS A 38 2.38 11.54 -6.07
CA LYS A 38 2.85 10.37 -5.34
C LYS A 38 2.22 10.13 -3.95
N GLY A 39 1.01 10.63 -3.68
CA GLY A 39 0.34 10.36 -2.41
C GLY A 39 -1.17 10.53 -2.42
N GLY A 40 -1.80 10.09 -1.34
CA GLY A 40 -3.24 10.15 -1.14
C GLY A 40 -3.64 9.84 0.29
N GLU A 41 -4.95 9.92 0.51
CA GLU A 41 -5.60 9.56 1.76
C GLU A 41 -6.66 8.48 1.46
N ILE A 42 -6.72 7.44 2.28
CA ILE A 42 -7.71 6.37 2.16
C ILE A 42 -8.22 5.95 3.53
N THR A 43 -9.54 5.81 3.68
CA THR A 43 -10.13 5.32 4.91
C THR A 43 -10.10 3.80 4.98
N TYR A 44 -9.97 3.24 6.19
CA TYR A 44 -10.01 1.80 6.38
C TYR A 44 -11.34 1.19 5.92
N ARG A 45 -12.46 1.92 6.07
CA ARG A 45 -13.74 1.54 5.45
C ARG A 45 -13.61 1.32 3.93
N THR A 46 -13.03 2.27 3.20
CA THR A 46 -12.82 2.13 1.75
C THR A 46 -11.96 0.91 1.41
N VAL A 47 -10.94 0.65 2.23
CA VAL A 47 -10.10 -0.55 2.07
C VAL A 47 -10.90 -1.83 2.27
N LYS A 48 -11.73 -1.87 3.32
CA LYS A 48 -12.58 -3.02 3.63
C LYS A 48 -13.63 -3.27 2.54
N ASP A 49 -14.23 -2.21 2.01
CA ASP A 49 -15.20 -2.29 0.91
C ASP A 49 -14.55 -2.84 -0.37
N ALA A 50 -13.29 -2.47 -0.64
CA ALA A 50 -12.57 -2.92 -1.83
C ALA A 50 -11.93 -4.31 -1.69
N LEU A 51 -11.43 -4.67 -0.51
CA LEU A 51 -10.68 -5.91 -0.27
C LEU A 51 -11.52 -7.03 0.36
N GLY A 52 -12.70 -6.69 0.86
CA GLY A 52 -13.67 -7.59 1.48
C GLY A 52 -13.54 -7.69 3.00
N GLU A 53 -14.60 -8.19 3.62
CA GLU A 53 -14.74 -8.34 5.09
C GLU A 53 -13.61 -9.16 5.76
N GLY A 54 -12.97 -10.06 5.01
CA GLY A 54 -11.84 -10.86 5.50
C GLY A 54 -10.51 -10.11 5.65
N PHE A 55 -10.44 -8.84 5.22
CA PHE A 55 -9.24 -8.01 5.30
C PHE A 55 -9.18 -7.21 6.60
N SER A 56 -8.79 -7.88 7.69
CA SER A 56 -8.78 -7.32 9.04
C SER A 56 -7.75 -6.18 9.25
N PRO A 57 -7.87 -5.36 10.31
CA PRO A 57 -6.89 -4.31 10.61
C PRO A 57 -5.47 -4.85 10.82
N ALA A 58 -5.36 -6.08 11.33
CA ALA A 58 -4.07 -6.75 11.50
C ALA A 58 -3.42 -7.08 10.16
N ARG A 59 -4.18 -7.61 9.18
CA ARG A 59 -3.69 -7.88 7.82
C ARG A 59 -3.31 -6.60 7.10
N PHE A 60 -4.13 -5.55 7.23
CA PHE A 60 -3.81 -4.23 6.71
C PHE A 60 -2.48 -3.69 7.25
N LYS A 61 -2.29 -3.73 8.58
CA LYS A 61 -1.06 -3.26 9.21
C LYS A 61 0.16 -4.05 8.74
N GLN A 62 0.05 -5.38 8.66
CA GLN A 62 1.14 -6.23 8.15
C GLN A 62 1.47 -5.91 6.69
N ALA A 63 0.46 -5.79 5.83
CA ALA A 63 0.65 -5.42 4.44
C ALA A 63 1.31 -4.04 4.29
N CYS A 64 0.88 -3.04 5.06
CA CYS A 64 1.54 -1.73 5.07
C CYS A 64 3.00 -1.79 5.53
N LEU A 65 3.32 -2.59 6.55
CA LEU A 65 4.69 -2.79 7.03
C LEU A 65 5.58 -3.40 5.95
N ARG A 66 5.10 -4.46 5.28
CA ARG A 66 5.83 -5.13 4.21
C ARG A 66 5.99 -4.26 2.96
N LEU A 67 4.97 -3.52 2.57
CA LEU A 67 5.08 -2.55 1.48
C LEU A 67 6.06 -1.43 1.82
N SER A 68 6.06 -0.95 3.08
CA SER A 68 6.99 0.10 3.53
C SER A 68 8.43 -0.40 3.61
N SER A 69 8.67 -1.63 4.09
CA SER A 69 10.02 -2.22 4.14
C SER A 69 10.63 -2.47 2.75
N ASN A 70 9.77 -2.68 1.75
CA ASN A 70 10.14 -2.76 0.34
C ASN A 70 10.23 -1.39 -0.37
N ASN A 71 10.12 -0.28 0.37
CA ASN A 71 10.12 1.08 -0.16
C ASN A 71 9.04 1.35 -1.22
N LEU A 72 7.93 0.63 -1.19
CA LEU A 72 6.84 0.79 -2.16
C LEU A 72 5.86 1.87 -1.72
N ILE A 73 5.66 2.01 -0.42
CA ILE A 73 4.85 3.06 0.18
C ILE A 73 5.58 3.71 1.35
N LYS A 74 5.13 4.90 1.74
CA LYS A 74 5.40 5.49 3.05
C LYS A 74 4.10 5.88 3.68
N VAL A 75 3.83 5.35 4.87
CA VAL A 75 2.73 5.81 5.71
C VAL A 75 3.15 7.09 6.42
N VAL A 76 2.38 8.15 6.23
CA VAL A 76 2.61 9.48 6.81
C VAL A 76 1.83 9.62 8.11
N SER A 77 0.55 9.23 8.10
CA SER A 77 -0.33 9.30 9.27
C SER A 77 -1.51 8.32 9.14
N PRO A 78 -2.03 7.74 10.23
CA PRO A 78 -1.38 7.65 11.53
C PRO A 78 -0.13 6.75 11.46
N PRO A 79 0.81 6.87 12.41
CA PRO A 79 1.89 5.91 12.58
C PRO A 79 1.35 4.48 12.65
N LEU A 80 2.00 3.51 11.98
CA LEU A 80 1.52 2.12 11.89
C LEU A 80 1.32 1.45 13.26
N ASN A 81 2.07 1.85 14.28
CA ASN A 81 1.91 1.36 15.65
C ASN A 81 0.62 1.87 16.33
N ARG A 82 0.03 2.97 15.84
CA ARG A 82 -1.24 3.54 16.32
C ARG A 82 -2.46 3.08 15.54
N ILE A 83 -2.29 2.23 14.53
CA ILE A 83 -3.41 1.58 13.84
C ILE A 83 -3.97 0.50 14.77
N THR A 84 -5.09 0.84 15.43
CA THR A 84 -5.87 -0.02 16.32
C THR A 84 -7.17 -0.47 15.63
N VAL A 85 -8.01 -1.21 16.34
CA VAL A 85 -9.34 -1.61 15.86
C VAL A 85 -10.23 -0.37 15.72
N GLY A 86 -10.82 -0.15 14.54
CA GLY A 86 -11.73 0.96 14.27
C GLY A 86 -11.59 1.52 12.85
N ASP A 87 -12.35 2.57 12.56
CA ASP A 87 -12.21 3.34 11.31
C ASP A 87 -11.09 4.38 11.49
N PHE A 88 -10.20 4.47 10.51
CA PHE A 88 -9.09 5.40 10.50
C PHE A 88 -8.80 5.85 9.07
N SER A 89 -8.16 7.01 8.92
CA SER A 89 -7.73 7.52 7.63
C SER A 89 -6.22 7.42 7.48
N LEU A 90 -5.76 6.71 6.45
CA LEU A 90 -4.35 6.52 6.14
C LEU A 90 -3.92 7.55 5.10
N VAL A 91 -3.04 8.47 5.50
CA VAL A 91 -2.28 9.34 4.59
C VAL A 91 -1.01 8.61 4.18
N TYR A 92 -0.83 8.40 2.88
CA TYR A 92 0.27 7.62 2.33
C TYR A 92 0.94 8.30 1.14
N ARG A 93 2.16 7.84 0.85
CA ARG A 93 2.88 8.10 -0.40
C ARG A 93 3.23 6.80 -1.08
N ILE A 94 3.26 6.80 -2.40
CA ILE A 94 3.68 5.68 -3.25
C ILE A 94 4.99 6.04 -3.92
N PHE A 95 5.95 5.13 -3.89
CA PHE A 95 7.18 5.29 -4.65
C PHE A 95 7.17 4.40 -5.89
N PRO A 96 7.65 4.91 -7.03
CA PRO A 96 8.10 4.03 -8.10
C PRO A 96 9.27 3.20 -7.57
N TYR A 97 9.34 1.93 -7.96
CA TYR A 97 10.38 1.05 -7.47
C TYR A 97 11.71 1.45 -8.09
N ALA A 98 12.52 2.21 -7.35
CA ALA A 98 13.92 2.40 -7.68
C ALA A 98 14.69 1.20 -7.10
N LYS A 99 15.18 0.33 -7.99
CA LYS A 99 16.08 -0.78 -7.66
C LYS A 99 17.12 -0.27 -6.66
N LYS A 100 17.21 -0.85 -5.46
CA LYS A 100 18.29 -0.53 -4.50
C LYS A 100 19.60 -0.71 -5.26
N GLN A 101 20.33 0.38 -5.51
CA GLN A 101 21.73 0.28 -5.89
C GLN A 101 22.44 -0.31 -4.66
N ARG A 102 22.94 -1.53 -4.84
CA ARG A 102 23.82 -2.21 -3.87
C ARG A 102 25.17 -1.53 -3.86
#